data_AF-A0A6N3EFF3-F1
#
_entry.id   AF-A0A6N3EFF3-F1
#
_cell.length_a   1.000
_cell.length_b   1.000
_cell.length_c   1.000
_cell.angle_alpha   90.00
_cell.angle_beta   90.00
_cell.angle_gamma   90.00
#
_symmetry.space_group_name_H-M   'P 1'
#
loop_
_entity.id
_entity.type
_entity.pdbx_description
1 polymer ?
#
loop_
_entity_poly.entity_id
_entity_poly.type
_entity_poly.pdbx_seq_one_letter_code
_entity_poly.pdbx_strand_id
1 'polypeptide(L)'
;MNEEYRDVEEVLMVIKKATMFADPIMKIATKGLAKIVQFLARMVKEKIIDKREFKDFQNFAKRTEGNFDVFNIPIDQTGDDIKLEDIEEFADLKKKGVRFYEMPDLNKADNYIQIAVCRDDENVFDLWYKRYLNKKMVGGERTEESLNAFTEGKTSIFSVPFEGKEEVYKEDFDKLKINYSVLPDLKIGDGNIQIIVANSDIPKVQHWYQLYQKDMLQRGEKVPDLNMIDMSTYQNTGKMSTEEYINTGDEKVKEANQKYEKEKLSAPKIALDEGNMTYEDYEENQMYQKFTIDPDTLVNQLDKETIKSFREEKYFVSRIPGTFGENVQYLVIPGDQVFHSVDSKYYTAFLEKDKKPLMYDKGLKLPIKLEQRPFASELYEKHYNLSEREQKATDRSQNKAGKTVENTARKKPVKSPKPPLKAR
;
A
#
# COMPACT_ATOMS: atom_id res chain seq x y z
N MET A 1 5.13 0.22 44.14
CA MET A 1 4.32 0.98 43.16
C MET A 1 5.21 2.10 42.65
N ASN A 2 5.50 2.15 41.35
CA ASN A 2 6.33 3.22 40.78
C ASN A 2 5.59 4.55 40.92
N GLU A 3 6.35 5.62 41.18
CA GLU A 3 5.87 7.00 41.35
C GLU A 3 4.94 7.45 40.21
N GLU A 4 5.21 6.99 38.98
CA GLU A 4 4.39 7.21 37.78
C GLU A 4 2.94 6.71 37.91
N TYR A 5 2.70 5.56 38.54
CA TYR A 5 1.35 5.03 38.71
C TYR A 5 0.54 5.88 39.69
N ARG A 6 1.22 6.45 40.69
CA ARG A 6 0.59 7.31 41.69
C ARG A 6 0.11 8.63 41.08
N ASP A 7 0.93 9.25 40.22
CA ASP A 7 0.59 10.50 39.54
C ASP A 7 -0.57 10.31 38.53
N VAL A 8 -0.57 9.19 37.81
CA VAL A 8 -1.68 8.80 36.91
C VAL A 8 -2.98 8.62 37.70
N GLU A 9 -2.93 7.89 38.81
CA GLU A 9 -4.10 7.63 39.66
C GLU A 9 -4.69 8.91 40.26
N GLU A 10 -3.83 9.86 40.65
CA GLU A 10 -4.26 11.14 41.22
C GLU A 10 -5.04 11.98 40.20
N VAL A 11 -4.53 12.10 38.96
CA VAL A 11 -5.22 12.80 37.87
C VAL A 11 -6.56 12.12 37.57
N LEU A 12 -6.58 10.79 37.48
CA LEU A 12 -7.81 10.01 37.27
C LEU A 12 -8.81 10.19 38.42
N MET A 13 -8.35 10.40 39.65
CA MET A 13 -9.23 10.66 40.80
C MET A 13 -9.87 12.05 40.73
N VAL A 14 -9.12 13.08 40.36
CA VAL A 14 -9.65 14.43 40.11
C VAL A 14 -10.73 14.37 39.02
N ILE A 15 -10.45 13.66 37.93
CA ILE A 15 -11.40 13.44 36.83
C ILE A 15 -12.66 12.73 37.33
N LYS A 16 -12.52 11.62 38.08
CA LYS A 16 -13.66 10.88 38.63
C LYS A 16 -14.56 11.77 39.48
N LYS A 17 -13.98 12.63 40.33
CA LYS A 17 -14.75 13.59 41.13
C LYS A 17 -15.52 14.58 40.26
N ALA A 18 -14.90 15.13 39.22
CA ALA A 18 -15.58 16.02 38.28
C ALA A 18 -16.75 15.32 37.55
N THR A 19 -16.56 14.06 37.12
CA THR A 19 -17.60 13.32 36.38
C THR A 19 -18.83 12.91 37.19
N MET A 20 -18.72 12.78 38.51
CA MET A 20 -19.83 12.33 39.36
C MET A 20 -21.03 13.28 39.31
N PHE A 21 -20.79 14.57 39.04
CA PHE A 21 -21.82 15.62 39.05
C PHE A 21 -21.99 16.33 37.71
N ALA A 22 -21.30 15.88 36.65
CA ALA A 22 -21.26 16.56 35.37
C ALA A 22 -22.23 16.00 34.31
N ASP A 23 -22.53 16.83 33.32
CA ASP A 23 -23.34 16.52 32.14
C ASP A 23 -22.74 15.36 31.30
N PRO A 24 -23.57 14.55 30.60
CA PRO A 24 -23.14 13.57 29.59
C PRO A 24 -21.98 13.98 28.65
N ILE A 25 -21.92 15.20 28.13
CA ILE A 25 -20.86 15.72 27.26
C ILE A 25 -19.52 15.75 28.02
N MET A 26 -19.52 16.30 29.23
CA MET A 26 -18.36 16.31 30.11
C MET A 26 -17.91 14.90 30.49
N LYS A 27 -18.83 13.93 30.61
CA LYS A 27 -18.51 12.50 30.80
C LYS A 27 -17.83 11.86 29.59
N ILE A 28 -18.13 12.32 28.36
CA ILE A 28 -17.44 11.88 27.14
C ILE A 28 -16.03 12.48 27.09
N ALA A 29 -15.90 13.79 27.34
CA ALA A 29 -14.61 14.49 27.39
C ALA A 29 -13.65 13.84 28.39
N THR A 30 -14.15 13.48 29.58
CA THR A 30 -13.34 12.80 30.61
C THR A 30 -12.96 11.36 30.28
N LYS A 31 -13.78 10.61 29.52
CA LYS A 31 -13.36 9.33 28.93
C LYS A 31 -12.24 9.53 27.91
N GLY A 32 -12.31 10.59 27.10
CA GLY A 32 -11.24 10.98 26.17
C GLY A 32 -9.94 11.30 26.91
N LEU A 33 -10.02 12.13 27.95
CA LEU A 33 -8.88 12.49 28.79
C LEU A 33 -8.22 11.26 29.43
N ALA A 34 -9.00 10.33 29.98
CA ALA A 34 -8.45 9.10 30.56
C ALA A 34 -7.64 8.29 29.53
N LYS A 35 -8.10 8.25 28.26
CA LYS A 35 -7.34 7.61 27.17
C LYS A 35 -6.05 8.37 26.86
N ILE A 36 -6.08 9.70 26.80
CA ILE A 36 -4.88 10.53 26.54
C ILE A 36 -3.85 10.35 27.65
N VAL A 37 -4.26 10.44 28.93
CA VAL A 37 -3.35 10.23 30.08
C VAL A 37 -2.71 8.84 30.04
N GLN A 38 -3.50 7.80 29.77
CA GLN A 38 -2.98 6.44 29.65
C GLN A 38 -2.03 6.28 28.45
N PHE A 39 -2.35 6.93 27.34
CA PHE A 39 -1.54 6.92 26.14
C PHE A 39 -0.18 7.57 26.39
N LEU A 40 -0.16 8.80 26.92
CA LEU A 40 1.08 9.52 27.23
C LEU A 40 1.91 8.78 28.29
N ALA A 41 1.29 8.17 29.31
CA ALA A 41 2.00 7.33 30.27
C ALA A 41 2.71 6.13 29.60
N ARG A 42 2.12 5.53 28.56
CA ARG A 42 2.79 4.50 27.76
C ARG A 42 3.95 5.11 26.96
N MET A 43 3.78 6.30 26.39
CA MET A 43 4.86 6.98 25.64
C MET A 43 6.07 7.30 26.53
N VAL A 44 5.86 7.71 27.78
CA VAL A 44 6.94 7.87 28.78
C VAL A 44 7.65 6.54 29.02
N LYS A 45 6.88 5.46 29.20
CA LYS A 45 7.44 4.12 29.44
C LYS A 45 8.30 3.64 28.27
N GLU A 46 7.85 3.92 27.04
CA GLU A 46 8.59 3.60 25.81
C GLU A 46 9.71 4.62 25.50
N LYS A 47 9.92 5.64 26.35
CA LYS A 47 10.93 6.69 26.18
C LYS A 47 10.77 7.53 24.90
N ILE A 48 9.54 7.63 24.40
CA ILE A 48 9.18 8.47 23.25
C ILE A 48 9.04 9.93 23.68
N ILE A 49 8.44 10.16 24.85
CA ILE A 49 8.35 11.48 25.49
C ILE A 49 9.03 11.43 26.85
N ASP A 50 9.46 12.59 27.36
CA ASP A 50 10.11 12.64 28.66
C ASP A 50 9.10 12.72 29.83
N LYS A 51 9.59 12.45 31.05
CA LYS A 51 8.75 12.47 32.25
C LYS A 51 8.23 13.87 32.60
N ARG A 52 8.97 14.90 32.23
CA ARG A 52 8.63 16.30 32.50
C ARG A 52 7.47 16.74 31.60
N GLU A 53 7.51 16.42 30.32
CA GLU A 53 6.41 16.64 29.36
C GLU A 53 5.12 15.98 29.85
N PHE A 54 5.19 14.74 30.30
CA PHE A 54 4.01 14.08 30.86
C PHE A 54 3.49 14.78 32.13
N LYS A 55 4.38 15.19 33.03
CA LYS A 55 4.01 15.91 34.26
C LYS A 55 3.38 17.27 33.96
N ASP A 56 3.91 17.99 32.96
CA ASP A 56 3.39 19.29 32.54
C ASP A 56 1.99 19.16 31.93
N PHE A 57 1.75 18.12 31.12
CA PHE A 57 0.40 17.77 30.67
C PHE A 57 -0.55 17.43 31.83
N GLN A 58 -0.10 16.63 32.81
CA GLN A 58 -0.92 16.31 33.99
C GLN A 58 -1.30 17.56 34.79
N ASN A 59 -0.36 18.50 34.96
CA ASN A 59 -0.61 19.78 35.61
C ASN A 59 -1.64 20.61 34.83
N PHE A 60 -1.53 20.65 33.50
CA PHE A 60 -2.53 21.29 32.64
C PHE A 60 -3.91 20.67 32.80
N ALA A 61 -4.03 19.34 32.70
CA ALA A 61 -5.28 18.62 32.84
C ALA A 61 -5.94 18.83 34.22
N LYS A 62 -5.13 18.89 35.30
CA LYS A 62 -5.64 19.22 36.65
C LYS A 62 -6.17 20.66 36.71
N ARG A 63 -5.45 21.62 36.14
CA ARG A 63 -5.83 23.06 36.15
C ARG A 63 -7.08 23.37 35.31
N THR A 64 -7.34 22.57 34.28
CA THR A 64 -8.54 22.72 33.42
C THR A 64 -9.67 21.78 33.84
N GLU A 65 -9.48 20.98 34.90
CA GLU A 65 -10.42 19.93 35.31
C GLU A 65 -10.76 18.94 34.18
N GLY A 66 -9.87 18.83 33.19
CA GLY A 66 -10.09 18.06 31.98
C GLY A 66 -11.03 18.68 30.94
N ASN A 67 -11.40 19.94 31.11
CA ASN A 67 -12.24 20.71 30.19
C ASN A 67 -11.40 21.37 29.09
N PHE A 68 -10.94 20.58 28.13
CA PHE A 68 -10.16 21.07 26.99
C PHE A 68 -10.44 20.24 25.74
N ASP A 69 -10.12 20.82 24.58
CA ASP A 69 -10.13 20.17 23.28
C ASP A 69 -8.73 20.25 22.67
N VAL A 70 -8.40 19.28 21.80
CA VAL A 70 -7.09 19.21 21.14
C VAL A 70 -7.24 19.69 19.70
N PHE A 71 -6.42 20.65 19.32
CA PHE A 71 -6.42 21.29 18.00
C PHE A 71 -5.11 21.01 17.28
N ASN A 72 -5.19 20.71 15.99
CA ASN A 72 -4.04 20.65 15.10
C ASN A 72 -3.77 22.05 14.55
N ILE A 73 -2.56 22.57 14.75
CA ILE A 73 -2.13 23.86 14.23
C ILE A 73 -1.18 23.60 13.07
N PRO A 74 -1.56 23.93 11.83
CA PRO A 74 -0.68 23.74 10.68
C PRO A 74 0.51 24.70 10.77
N ILE A 75 1.70 24.21 10.43
CA ILE A 75 2.95 24.97 10.41
C ILE A 75 3.65 24.81 9.06
N ASP A 76 4.44 25.81 8.67
CA ASP A 76 5.34 25.69 7.52
C ASP A 76 6.60 24.93 7.99
N GLN A 77 6.82 23.69 7.54
CA GLN A 77 8.02 22.91 7.91
C GLN A 77 9.29 23.63 7.45
N THR A 78 10.02 24.20 8.40
CA THR A 78 11.43 24.58 8.24
C THR A 78 12.23 24.12 9.46
N GLY A 79 12.55 22.83 9.52
CA GLY A 79 13.47 22.24 10.51
C GLY A 79 12.80 21.34 11.56
N ASP A 80 13.60 20.43 12.15
CA ASP A 80 13.15 19.31 12.98
C ASP A 80 12.65 19.67 14.41
N ASP A 81 12.68 20.95 14.82
CA ASP A 81 12.44 21.37 16.21
C ASP A 81 11.70 22.72 16.33
N ILE A 82 10.72 23.01 15.47
CA ILE A 82 9.86 24.21 15.66
C ILE A 82 8.98 23.98 16.89
N LYS A 83 9.18 24.80 17.94
CA LYS A 83 8.30 24.82 19.12
C LYS A 83 7.25 25.88 18.97
N LEU A 84 6.16 25.75 19.72
CA LEU A 84 5.13 26.78 19.82
C LEU A 84 5.66 28.18 20.15
N GLU A 85 6.76 28.26 20.91
CA GLU A 85 7.36 29.51 21.36
C GLU A 85 8.12 30.24 20.25
N ASP A 86 8.54 29.52 19.21
CA ASP A 86 9.24 30.06 18.05
C ASP A 86 8.27 30.70 17.05
N ILE A 87 6.96 30.40 17.19
CA ILE A 87 5.92 30.95 16.35
C ILE A 87 5.41 32.25 17.00
N GLU A 88 5.83 33.39 16.45
CA GLU A 88 5.53 34.74 16.95
C GLU A 88 4.03 34.94 17.26
N GLU A 89 3.15 34.37 16.43
CA GLU A 89 1.71 34.49 16.60
C GLU A 89 1.19 33.90 17.93
N PHE A 90 1.86 32.91 18.52
CA PHE A 90 1.43 32.30 19.78
C PHE A 90 1.73 33.16 21.02
N ALA A 91 2.66 34.11 20.92
CA ALA A 91 2.87 35.07 22.00
C ALA A 91 1.58 35.88 22.29
N ASP A 92 0.72 36.09 21.28
CA ASP A 92 -0.58 36.74 21.44
C ASP A 92 -1.58 35.90 22.22
N LEU A 93 -1.59 34.56 22.03
CA LEU A 93 -2.44 33.65 22.80
C LEU A 93 -2.12 33.69 24.30
N LYS A 94 -0.82 33.64 24.65
CA LYS A 94 -0.36 33.75 26.05
C LYS A 94 -0.78 35.11 26.65
N LYS A 95 -0.62 36.21 25.90
CA LYS A 95 -1.02 37.57 26.34
C LYS A 95 -2.53 37.70 26.57
N LYS A 96 -3.34 37.02 25.78
CA LYS A 96 -4.81 37.00 25.91
C LYS A 96 -5.31 36.11 27.05
N GLY A 97 -4.41 35.45 27.78
CA GLY A 97 -4.76 34.62 28.93
C GLY A 97 -5.37 33.27 28.56
N VAL A 98 -5.20 32.82 27.31
CA VAL A 98 -5.70 31.50 26.87
C VAL A 98 -4.91 30.41 27.59
N ARG A 99 -5.63 29.50 28.28
CA ARG A 99 -5.04 28.33 28.93
C ARG A 99 -4.88 27.24 27.89
N PHE A 100 -3.66 27.07 27.40
CA PHE A 100 -3.32 25.99 26.48
C PHE A 100 -2.05 25.25 26.91
N TYR A 101 -1.83 24.09 26.30
CA TYR A 101 -0.67 23.24 26.48
C TYR A 101 -0.23 22.65 25.13
N GLU A 102 1.06 22.74 24.80
CA GLU A 102 1.68 22.08 23.65
C GLU A 102 1.70 20.57 23.90
N MET A 103 0.91 19.82 23.13
CA MET A 103 0.95 18.36 23.22
C MET A 103 2.29 17.86 22.68
N PRO A 104 2.84 16.77 23.23
CA PRO A 104 4.04 16.16 22.66
C PRO A 104 3.78 15.76 21.20
N ASP A 105 4.64 16.20 20.29
CA ASP A 105 4.52 15.88 18.87
C ASP A 105 4.89 14.41 18.63
N LEU A 106 3.93 13.65 18.10
CA LEU A 106 4.07 12.23 17.82
C LEU A 106 4.43 11.95 16.35
N ASN A 107 4.33 12.96 15.49
CA ASN A 107 4.54 12.85 14.06
C ASN A 107 5.07 14.16 13.45
N LYS A 108 6.36 14.43 13.67
CA LYS A 108 7.07 15.61 13.16
C LYS A 108 6.95 15.84 11.65
N ALA A 109 6.60 14.81 10.88
CA ALA A 109 6.49 14.87 9.43
C ALA A 109 5.15 15.43 8.93
N ASP A 110 4.11 15.59 9.77
CA ASP A 110 2.76 15.94 9.32
C ASP A 110 2.43 17.43 9.24
N ASN A 111 3.41 18.31 9.52
CA ASN A 111 3.21 19.76 9.54
C ASN A 111 2.17 20.27 10.54
N TYR A 112 1.89 19.51 11.60
CA TYR A 112 1.02 19.96 12.67
C TYR A 112 1.76 20.02 14.00
N ILE A 113 1.47 21.08 14.75
CA ILE A 113 1.67 21.09 16.19
C ILE A 113 0.31 20.89 16.85
N GLN A 114 0.19 19.91 17.74
CA GLN A 114 -1.06 19.70 18.48
C GLN A 114 -1.04 20.50 19.78
N ILE A 115 -2.14 21.21 20.05
CA ILE A 115 -2.31 21.94 21.30
C ILE A 115 -3.61 21.55 21.99
N ALA A 116 -3.57 21.41 23.30
CA ALA A 116 -4.76 21.32 24.12
C ALA A 116 -5.17 22.73 24.58
N VAL A 117 -6.40 23.14 24.28
CA VAL A 117 -6.94 24.47 24.65
C VAL A 117 -8.13 24.28 25.59
N CYS A 118 -8.13 25.00 26.72
CA CYS A 118 -9.25 24.97 27.65
C CYS A 118 -10.54 25.46 26.98
N ARG A 119 -11.63 24.70 27.12
CA ARG A 119 -12.89 24.95 26.41
C ARG A 119 -13.51 26.31 26.74
N ASP A 120 -13.34 26.82 27.96
CA ASP A 120 -13.86 28.16 28.30
C ASP A 120 -13.14 29.27 27.51
N ASP A 121 -11.94 29.00 27.00
CA ASP A 121 -11.10 29.96 26.26
C ASP A 121 -11.22 29.75 24.72
N GLU A 122 -12.04 28.79 24.28
CA GLU A 122 -12.19 28.37 22.87
C GLU A 122 -12.59 29.53 21.96
N ASN A 123 -13.51 30.40 22.39
CA ASN A 123 -13.91 31.57 21.59
C ASN A 123 -12.73 32.51 21.27
N VAL A 124 -11.81 32.70 22.23
CA VAL A 124 -10.63 33.56 22.04
C VAL A 124 -9.63 32.85 21.13
N PHE A 125 -9.48 31.54 21.32
CA PHE A 125 -8.63 30.70 20.48
C PHE A 125 -9.12 30.66 19.03
N ASP A 126 -10.41 30.46 18.77
CA ASP A 126 -11.00 30.42 17.43
C ASP A 126 -10.76 31.71 16.63
N LEU A 127 -10.90 32.86 17.28
CA LEU A 127 -10.62 34.15 16.67
C LEU A 127 -9.13 34.32 16.35
N TRP A 128 -8.25 33.83 17.23
CA TRP A 128 -6.82 33.79 16.95
C TRP A 128 -6.51 32.83 15.80
N TYR A 129 -7.07 31.62 15.81
CA TYR A 129 -6.80 30.56 14.85
C TYR A 129 -7.22 30.98 13.44
N LYS A 130 -8.40 31.60 13.29
CA LYS A 130 -8.83 32.19 12.01
C LYS A 130 -7.87 33.25 11.50
N ARG A 131 -7.35 34.12 12.38
CA ARG A 131 -6.36 35.14 12.00
C ARG A 131 -5.02 34.52 11.63
N TYR A 132 -4.60 33.50 12.37
CA TYR A 132 -3.39 32.73 12.09
C TYR A 132 -3.45 32.13 10.68
N LEU A 133 -4.51 31.37 10.38
CA LEU A 133 -4.72 30.76 9.05
C LEU A 133 -4.75 31.83 7.95
N ASN A 134 -5.48 32.94 8.15
CA ASN A 134 -5.54 34.01 7.16
C ASN A 134 -4.19 34.71 6.93
N LYS A 135 -3.35 34.82 7.96
CA LYS A 135 -2.01 35.42 7.85
C LYS A 135 -1.04 34.46 7.16
N LYS A 136 -1.19 33.16 7.36
CA LYS A 136 -0.35 32.15 6.72
C LYS A 136 -0.78 31.92 5.27
N MET A 137 -2.07 31.85 4.96
CA MET A 137 -2.62 31.61 3.61
C MET A 137 -2.71 32.88 2.75
N VAL A 138 -1.61 33.63 2.64
CA VAL A 138 -1.53 34.89 1.87
C VAL A 138 -1.13 34.69 0.40
N GLY A 139 -1.10 33.45 -0.08
CA GLY A 139 -0.64 33.08 -1.42
C GLY A 139 0.82 32.65 -1.48
N GLY A 140 1.25 32.29 -2.68
CA GLY A 140 2.61 31.83 -2.98
C GLY A 140 2.74 30.31 -3.09
N GLU A 141 3.90 29.89 -3.60
CA GLU A 141 4.31 28.49 -3.67
C GLU A 141 4.66 27.97 -2.27
N ARG A 142 4.18 26.76 -1.95
CA ARG A 142 4.42 26.06 -0.69
C ARG A 142 4.85 24.64 -0.97
N THR A 143 5.32 23.93 0.05
CA THR A 143 5.43 22.47 -0.04
C THR A 143 4.03 21.84 -0.06
N GLU A 144 3.92 20.65 -0.66
CA GLU A 144 2.68 19.89 -0.69
C GLU A 144 2.16 19.63 0.73
N GLU A 145 3.05 19.26 1.64
CA GLU A 145 2.71 18.94 3.03
C GLU A 145 2.18 20.17 3.77
N SER A 146 2.81 21.34 3.59
CA SER A 146 2.34 22.59 4.22
C SER A 146 0.98 22.98 3.64
N LEU A 147 0.83 22.98 2.31
CA LEU A 147 -0.43 23.32 1.66
C LEU A 147 -1.57 22.41 2.12
N ASN A 148 -1.32 21.10 2.19
CA ASN A 148 -2.29 20.12 2.69
C ASN A 148 -2.63 20.38 4.16
N ALA A 149 -1.63 20.71 5.00
CA ALA A 149 -1.88 21.02 6.41
C ALA A 149 -2.76 22.27 6.59
N PHE A 150 -2.44 23.38 5.92
CA PHE A 150 -3.19 24.63 6.04
C PHE A 150 -4.60 24.59 5.42
N THR A 151 -4.83 23.69 4.48
CA THR A 151 -6.13 23.53 3.79
C THR A 151 -6.95 22.37 4.33
N GLU A 152 -6.45 21.61 5.30
CA GLU A 152 -7.05 20.35 5.77
C GLU A 152 -7.25 19.34 4.61
N GLY A 153 -6.32 19.29 3.67
CA GLY A 153 -6.38 18.45 2.48
C GLY A 153 -7.42 18.89 1.44
N LYS A 154 -8.01 20.09 1.59
CA LYS A 154 -8.97 20.65 0.62
C LYS A 154 -8.22 21.29 -0.54
N THR A 155 -7.58 20.46 -1.33
CA THR A 155 -6.82 20.83 -2.51
C THR A 155 -7.35 20.12 -3.76
N SER A 156 -7.00 20.64 -4.93
CA SER A 156 -7.29 20.04 -6.24
C SER A 156 -6.04 20.09 -7.11
N ILE A 157 -5.84 19.05 -7.93
CA ILE A 157 -4.70 18.93 -8.83
C ILE A 157 -5.12 19.38 -10.23
N PHE A 158 -4.31 20.23 -10.85
CA PHE A 158 -4.48 20.70 -12.22
C PHE A 158 -3.29 20.26 -13.07
N SER A 159 -3.58 19.64 -14.21
CA SER A 159 -2.58 19.40 -15.25
C SER A 159 -2.59 20.57 -16.22
N VAL A 160 -1.46 21.27 -16.34
CA VAL A 160 -1.34 22.52 -17.09
C VAL A 160 -0.12 22.51 -18.02
N PRO A 161 -0.19 23.09 -19.23
CA PRO A 161 0.84 22.97 -20.26
C PRO A 161 2.00 23.98 -20.04
N PHE A 162 2.65 23.93 -18.87
CA PHE A 162 3.68 24.88 -18.44
C PHE A 162 5.04 24.23 -18.16
N GLU A 163 5.32 23.05 -18.73
CA GLU A 163 6.63 22.41 -18.60
C GLU A 163 7.74 23.37 -19.10
N GLY A 164 8.71 23.66 -18.21
CA GLY A 164 9.80 24.59 -18.49
C GLY A 164 9.41 26.07 -18.64
N LYS A 165 8.18 26.45 -18.28
CA LYS A 165 7.61 27.81 -18.46
C LYS A 165 7.07 28.38 -17.15
N GLU A 166 7.86 28.28 -16.08
CA GLU A 166 7.46 28.70 -14.74
C GLU A 166 7.10 30.20 -14.66
N GLU A 167 7.77 31.01 -15.47
CA GLU A 167 7.54 32.45 -15.59
C GLU A 167 6.13 32.82 -16.05
N VAL A 168 5.40 31.89 -16.68
CA VAL A 168 4.05 32.14 -17.19
C VAL A 168 3.06 32.37 -16.05
N TYR A 169 3.19 31.63 -14.95
CA TYR A 169 2.18 31.64 -13.88
C TYR A 169 2.72 32.14 -12.54
N LYS A 170 4.01 31.99 -12.23
CA LYS A 170 4.54 32.28 -10.89
C LYS A 170 4.28 33.73 -10.44
N GLU A 171 4.55 34.71 -11.30
CA GLU A 171 4.35 36.12 -10.96
C GLU A 171 2.87 36.48 -10.77
N ASP A 172 2.00 35.94 -11.63
CA ASP A 172 0.56 36.19 -11.54
C ASP A 172 -0.07 35.48 -10.35
N PHE A 173 0.37 34.26 -10.03
CA PHE A 173 -0.12 33.52 -8.87
C PHE A 173 0.26 34.22 -7.56
N ASP A 174 1.46 34.79 -7.49
CA ASP A 174 1.89 35.64 -6.38
C ASP A 174 1.00 36.88 -6.24
N LYS A 175 0.78 37.62 -7.34
CA LYS A 175 -0.10 38.81 -7.36
C LYS A 175 -1.55 38.48 -6.98
N LEU A 176 -2.08 37.36 -7.46
CA LEU A 176 -3.43 36.89 -7.16
C LEU A 176 -3.54 36.24 -5.78
N LYS A 177 -2.41 36.08 -5.08
CA LYS A 177 -2.34 35.44 -3.77
C LYS A 177 -2.95 34.04 -3.80
N ILE A 178 -2.55 33.25 -4.78
CA ILE A 178 -2.97 31.85 -4.95
C ILE A 178 -2.04 30.98 -4.12
N ASN A 179 -2.58 30.11 -3.27
CA ASN A 179 -1.80 29.13 -2.51
C ASN A 179 -1.71 27.82 -3.30
N TYR A 180 -0.50 27.45 -3.71
CA TYR A 180 -0.27 26.28 -4.56
C TYR A 180 1.06 25.58 -4.24
N SER A 181 1.21 24.35 -4.74
CA SER A 181 2.48 23.64 -4.81
C SER A 181 2.60 23.02 -6.21
N VAL A 182 3.82 22.92 -6.72
CA VAL A 182 4.10 22.17 -7.96
C VAL A 182 4.45 20.74 -7.57
N LEU A 183 3.75 19.76 -8.14
CA LEU A 183 4.03 18.35 -7.92
C LEU A 183 5.20 17.92 -8.81
N PRO A 184 5.96 16.88 -8.41
CA PRO A 184 6.97 16.27 -9.27
C PRO A 184 6.39 15.87 -10.63
N ASP A 185 7.05 16.22 -11.72
CA ASP A 185 6.63 15.76 -13.04
C ASP A 185 7.02 14.28 -13.24
N LEU A 186 6.00 13.42 -13.32
CA LEU A 186 6.19 11.98 -13.54
C LEU A 186 6.32 11.63 -15.03
N LYS A 187 6.03 12.55 -15.95
CA LYS A 187 6.08 12.35 -17.40
C LYS A 187 6.76 13.51 -18.13
N ILE A 188 8.07 13.61 -17.91
CA ILE A 188 8.94 14.61 -18.55
C ILE A 188 8.79 14.58 -20.08
N GLY A 189 8.59 15.74 -20.68
CA GLY A 189 8.50 15.95 -22.12
C GLY A 189 7.08 15.84 -22.70
N ASP A 190 6.05 15.65 -21.89
CA ASP A 190 4.65 15.71 -22.34
C ASP A 190 4.10 17.15 -22.44
N GLY A 191 4.89 18.14 -22.04
CA GLY A 191 4.58 19.56 -22.05
C GLY A 191 3.77 20.04 -20.84
N ASN A 192 3.37 19.15 -19.93
CA ASN A 192 2.53 19.46 -18.79
C ASN A 192 3.30 19.41 -17.46
N ILE A 193 2.80 20.17 -16.50
CA ILE A 193 3.15 20.03 -15.09
C ILE A 193 1.88 19.84 -14.29
N GLN A 194 2.01 19.28 -13.09
CA GLN A 194 0.88 19.16 -12.17
C GLN A 194 1.03 20.15 -11.03
N ILE A 195 0.00 20.97 -10.85
CA ILE A 195 -0.06 21.99 -9.79
C ILE A 195 -1.21 21.63 -8.86
N ILE A 196 -0.91 21.51 -7.57
CA ILE A 196 -1.91 21.35 -6.52
C ILE A 196 -2.27 22.73 -5.95
N VAL A 197 -3.56 23.04 -5.87
CA VAL A 197 -4.06 24.36 -5.49
C VAL A 197 -5.07 24.23 -4.35
N ALA A 198 -5.05 25.16 -3.41
CA ALA A 198 -6.10 25.27 -2.39
C ALA A 198 -7.48 25.48 -3.01
N ASN A 199 -8.50 24.73 -2.56
CA ASN A 199 -9.84 24.81 -3.15
C ASN A 199 -10.46 26.21 -3.06
N SER A 200 -10.09 27.00 -2.05
CA SER A 200 -10.51 28.41 -1.91
C SER A 200 -10.00 29.32 -3.03
N ASP A 201 -8.90 28.94 -3.69
CA ASP A 201 -8.24 29.73 -4.74
C ASP A 201 -8.57 29.25 -6.16
N ILE A 202 -9.31 28.13 -6.31
CA ILE A 202 -9.75 27.61 -7.62
C ILE A 202 -10.43 28.68 -8.50
N PRO A 203 -11.36 29.50 -7.99
CA PRO A 203 -12.00 30.54 -8.82
C PRO A 203 -10.99 31.53 -9.40
N LYS A 204 -9.91 31.85 -8.67
CA LYS A 204 -8.84 32.74 -9.14
C LYS A 204 -8.04 32.07 -10.25
N VAL A 205 -7.66 30.80 -10.06
CA VAL A 205 -6.92 30.00 -11.06
C VAL A 205 -7.74 29.86 -12.35
N GLN A 206 -9.02 29.51 -12.24
CA GLN A 206 -9.91 29.39 -13.40
C GLN A 206 -10.01 30.71 -14.17
N HIS A 207 -10.19 31.82 -13.46
CA HIS A 207 -10.27 33.13 -14.09
C HIS A 207 -8.96 33.52 -14.78
N TRP A 208 -7.82 33.33 -14.10
CA TRP A 208 -6.51 33.59 -14.68
C TRP A 208 -6.26 32.73 -15.92
N TYR A 209 -6.56 31.44 -15.85
CA TYR A 209 -6.34 30.51 -16.97
C TYR A 209 -7.21 30.88 -18.19
N GLN A 210 -8.45 31.35 -17.98
CA GLN A 210 -9.29 31.86 -19.07
C GLN A 210 -8.71 33.11 -19.74
N LEU A 211 -8.06 33.99 -18.99
CA LEU A 211 -7.37 35.15 -19.56
C LEU A 211 -6.15 34.71 -20.36
N TYR A 212 -5.35 33.80 -19.82
CA TYR A 212 -4.22 33.19 -20.52
C TYR A 212 -4.65 32.54 -21.84
N GLN A 213 -5.72 31.74 -21.84
CA GLN A 213 -6.26 31.12 -23.06
C GLN A 213 -6.65 32.18 -24.12
N LYS A 214 -7.25 33.31 -23.70
CA LYS A 214 -7.61 34.40 -24.62
C LYS A 214 -6.39 35.08 -25.21
N ASP A 215 -5.37 35.34 -24.41
CA ASP A 215 -4.13 35.97 -24.85
C ASP A 215 -3.36 35.09 -25.83
N MET A 216 -3.31 33.77 -25.56
CA MET A 216 -2.71 32.80 -26.48
C MET A 216 -3.50 32.69 -27.78
N LEU A 217 -4.83 32.73 -27.71
CA LEU A 217 -5.69 32.71 -28.90
C LEU A 217 -5.46 33.94 -29.78
N GLN A 218 -5.24 35.12 -29.20
CA GLN A 218 -4.88 36.33 -29.94
C GLN A 218 -3.53 36.20 -30.66
N ARG A 219 -2.62 35.40 -30.11
CA ARG A 219 -1.31 35.08 -30.71
C ARG A 219 -1.39 33.92 -31.72
N GLY A 220 -2.58 33.36 -31.95
CA GLY A 220 -2.82 32.25 -32.87
C GLY A 220 -2.57 30.86 -32.27
N GLU A 221 -2.33 30.77 -30.97
CA GLU A 221 -2.10 29.51 -30.26
C GLU A 221 -3.36 29.05 -29.51
N LYS A 222 -3.74 27.78 -29.67
CA LYS A 222 -4.89 27.21 -28.97
C LYS A 222 -4.43 26.39 -27.77
N VAL A 223 -4.77 26.87 -26.58
CA VAL A 223 -4.49 26.18 -25.31
C VAL A 223 -5.72 25.35 -24.89
N PRO A 224 -5.56 24.08 -24.48
CA PRO A 224 -6.65 23.26 -23.94
C PRO A 224 -7.30 23.87 -22.70
N ASP A 225 -8.52 23.43 -22.39
CA ASP A 225 -9.21 23.82 -21.15
C ASP A 225 -8.48 23.32 -19.91
N LEU A 226 -8.67 24.04 -18.80
CA LEU A 226 -8.04 23.70 -17.52
C LEU A 226 -8.48 22.30 -17.09
N ASN A 227 -7.52 21.37 -17.03
CA ASN A 227 -7.77 19.98 -16.73
C ASN A 227 -7.55 19.70 -15.25
N MET A 228 -8.63 19.42 -14.52
CA MET A 228 -8.56 18.96 -13.13
C MET A 228 -8.45 17.43 -13.10
N ILE A 229 -7.44 16.92 -12.40
CA ILE A 229 -7.17 15.48 -12.30
C ILE A 229 -7.19 15.03 -10.84
N ASP A 230 -7.36 13.74 -10.61
CA ASP A 230 -7.22 13.13 -9.29
C ASP A 230 -5.81 12.55 -9.07
N MET A 231 -5.52 12.14 -7.83
CA MET A 231 -4.23 11.56 -7.46
C MET A 231 -3.93 10.26 -8.22
N SER A 232 -4.96 9.46 -8.55
CA SER A 232 -4.77 8.23 -9.31
C SER A 232 -4.34 8.53 -10.75
N THR A 233 -4.96 9.53 -11.38
CA THR A 233 -4.61 9.99 -12.72
C THR A 233 -3.20 10.55 -12.75
N TYR A 234 -2.83 11.37 -11.76
CA TYR A 234 -1.45 11.85 -11.60
C TYR A 234 -0.45 10.69 -11.51
N GLN A 235 -0.65 9.73 -10.61
CA GLN A 235 0.24 8.55 -10.49
C GLN A 235 0.32 7.74 -11.80
N ASN A 236 -0.78 7.66 -12.55
CA ASN A 236 -0.81 6.98 -13.82
C ASN A 236 -0.06 7.72 -14.95
N THR A 237 0.21 9.03 -14.81
CA THR A 237 1.03 9.76 -15.81
C THR A 237 2.44 9.20 -15.92
N GLY A 238 3.00 8.65 -14.84
CA GLY A 238 4.29 7.97 -14.85
C GLY A 238 4.33 6.65 -15.62
N LYS A 239 3.19 6.15 -16.12
CA LYS A 239 3.15 4.96 -16.98
C LYS A 239 3.53 5.36 -18.41
N MET A 240 4.48 4.63 -18.99
CA MET A 240 4.87 4.78 -20.39
C MET A 240 4.38 3.59 -21.21
N SER A 241 3.97 3.85 -22.46
CA SER A 241 3.78 2.77 -23.43
C SER A 241 5.12 2.18 -23.86
N THR A 242 5.09 1.00 -24.47
CA THR A 242 6.29 0.36 -25.04
C THR A 242 6.96 1.27 -26.07
N GLU A 243 6.18 1.91 -26.94
CA GLU A 243 6.68 2.85 -27.95
C GLU A 243 7.29 4.10 -27.30
N GLU A 244 6.64 4.66 -26.28
CA GLU A 244 7.15 5.82 -25.55
C GLU A 244 8.49 5.48 -24.89
N TYR A 245 8.59 4.32 -24.21
CA TYR A 245 9.85 3.83 -23.63
C TYR A 245 10.95 3.69 -24.68
N ILE A 246 10.67 3.06 -25.82
CA ILE A 246 11.64 2.91 -26.92
C ILE A 246 12.14 4.28 -27.39
N ASN A 247 11.26 5.28 -27.43
CA ASN A 247 11.60 6.64 -27.88
C ASN A 247 12.42 7.46 -26.87
N THR A 248 12.50 7.04 -25.60
CA THR A 248 13.41 7.63 -24.60
C THR A 248 14.88 7.35 -24.87
N GLY A 249 15.19 6.39 -25.77
CA GLY A 249 16.55 6.10 -26.18
C GLY A 249 17.30 7.36 -26.64
N ASP A 250 18.55 7.49 -26.20
CA ASP A 250 19.44 8.55 -26.66
C ASP A 250 19.78 8.40 -28.15
N GLU A 251 20.53 9.35 -28.73
CA GLU A 251 20.92 9.30 -30.14
C GLU A 251 21.63 7.99 -30.50
N LYS A 252 22.44 7.43 -29.60
CA LYS A 252 23.14 6.16 -29.83
C LYS A 252 22.18 4.98 -29.91
N VAL A 253 21.20 4.91 -29.01
CA VAL A 253 20.16 3.86 -29.03
C VAL A 253 19.29 4.01 -30.29
N LYS A 254 18.92 5.24 -30.65
CA LYS A 254 18.14 5.54 -31.86
C LYS A 254 18.91 5.15 -33.13
N GLU A 255 20.17 5.52 -33.28
CA GLU A 255 21.02 5.14 -34.42
C GLU A 255 21.23 3.62 -34.50
N ALA A 256 21.47 2.96 -33.37
CA ALA A 256 21.63 1.51 -33.31
C ALA A 256 20.36 0.76 -33.73
N ASN A 257 19.18 1.33 -33.47
CA ASN A 257 17.88 0.73 -33.82
C ASN A 257 17.42 1.10 -35.24
N GLN A 258 17.84 2.24 -35.80
CA GLN A 258 17.47 2.68 -37.15
C GLN A 258 17.80 1.65 -38.25
N LYS A 259 18.88 0.87 -38.09
CA LYS A 259 19.25 -0.18 -39.06
C LYS A 259 18.26 -1.35 -39.09
N TYR A 260 17.59 -1.65 -37.96
CA TYR A 260 16.60 -2.73 -37.86
C TYR A 260 15.18 -2.25 -38.20
N GLU A 261 14.88 -0.96 -37.96
CA GLU A 261 13.60 -0.35 -38.36
C GLU A 261 13.39 -0.36 -39.89
N LYS A 262 14.47 -0.26 -40.68
CA LYS A 262 14.42 -0.38 -42.15
C LYS A 262 14.26 -1.82 -42.65
N GLU A 263 14.53 -2.82 -41.81
CA GLU A 263 14.41 -4.26 -42.10
C GLU A 263 13.07 -4.86 -41.63
N LYS A 264 12.09 -4.02 -41.26
CA LYS A 264 10.76 -4.40 -40.73
C LYS A 264 9.97 -5.43 -41.56
N LEU A 265 10.35 -5.68 -42.82
CA LEU A 265 9.70 -6.64 -43.71
C LEU A 265 10.33 -8.05 -43.74
N SER A 266 11.53 -8.25 -43.17
CA SER A 266 12.23 -9.55 -43.23
C SER A 266 12.68 -10.13 -41.89
N ALA A 267 12.45 -9.43 -40.77
CA ALA A 267 12.72 -10.00 -39.45
C ALA A 267 11.75 -11.17 -39.17
N PRO A 268 12.24 -12.32 -38.65
CA PRO A 268 11.34 -13.36 -38.15
C PRO A 268 10.47 -12.75 -37.05
N LYS A 269 9.14 -12.86 -37.17
CA LYS A 269 8.24 -12.56 -36.06
C LYS A 269 8.69 -13.43 -34.89
N ILE A 270 9.22 -12.80 -33.84
CA ILE A 270 9.36 -13.45 -32.55
C ILE A 270 7.92 -13.70 -32.11
N ALA A 271 7.49 -14.95 -32.15
CA ALA A 271 6.23 -15.34 -31.53
C ALA A 271 6.41 -15.13 -30.03
N LEU A 272 5.91 -14.01 -29.52
CA LEU A 272 5.56 -13.95 -28.10
C LEU A 272 4.45 -14.99 -27.91
N ASP A 273 4.66 -15.91 -26.98
CA ASP A 273 3.67 -16.92 -26.61
C ASP A 273 2.53 -16.22 -25.87
N GLU A 274 1.66 -15.52 -26.62
CA GLU A 274 0.48 -14.82 -26.10
C GLU A 274 -0.64 -15.79 -25.64
N GLY A 275 -0.35 -17.07 -25.46
CA GLY A 275 -1.35 -18.10 -25.18
C GLY A 275 -1.17 -18.87 -23.87
N ASN A 276 0.05 -19.06 -23.38
CA ASN A 276 0.29 -19.94 -22.24
C ASN A 276 0.52 -19.12 -20.96
N MET A 277 -0.44 -19.19 -20.04
CA MET A 277 -0.25 -18.67 -18.69
C MET A 277 0.89 -19.43 -18.00
N THR A 278 1.76 -18.71 -17.30
CA THR A 278 2.87 -19.27 -16.53
C THR A 278 2.39 -19.86 -15.21
N TYR A 279 3.26 -20.58 -14.50
CA TYR A 279 2.94 -21.12 -13.16
C TYR A 279 2.50 -20.00 -12.21
N GLU A 280 3.22 -18.88 -12.22
CA GLU A 280 2.94 -17.70 -11.40
C GLU A 280 1.58 -17.09 -11.75
N ASP A 281 1.26 -16.98 -13.04
CA ASP A 281 -0.05 -16.48 -13.51
C ASP A 281 -1.22 -17.34 -12.99
N TYR A 282 -1.04 -18.66 -12.93
CA TYR A 282 -2.04 -19.57 -12.36
C TYR A 282 -2.13 -19.49 -10.82
N GLU A 283 -0.99 -19.40 -10.14
CA GLU A 283 -0.92 -19.40 -8.66
C GLU A 283 -1.53 -18.11 -8.07
N GLU A 284 -1.34 -16.96 -8.74
CA GLU A 284 -1.88 -15.67 -8.31
C GLU A 284 -3.37 -15.49 -8.66
N ASN A 285 -3.89 -16.26 -9.62
CA ASN A 285 -5.26 -16.12 -10.09
C ASN A 285 -6.26 -16.93 -9.26
N GLN A 286 -7.09 -16.21 -8.50
CA GLN A 286 -8.10 -16.79 -7.59
C GLN A 286 -9.17 -17.66 -8.29
N MET A 287 -9.31 -17.59 -9.62
CA MET A 287 -10.24 -18.42 -10.39
C MET A 287 -9.79 -19.88 -10.51
N TYR A 288 -8.50 -20.17 -10.31
CA TYR A 288 -7.94 -21.50 -10.46
C TYR A 288 -7.79 -22.22 -9.12
N GLN A 289 -7.98 -23.54 -9.16
CA GLN A 289 -7.74 -24.46 -8.06
C GLN A 289 -6.48 -25.28 -8.36
N LYS A 290 -5.56 -25.30 -7.40
CA LYS A 290 -4.31 -26.05 -7.45
C LYS A 290 -4.52 -27.50 -7.03
N PHE A 291 -4.08 -28.45 -7.85
CA PHE A 291 -4.11 -29.88 -7.60
C PHE A 291 -2.69 -30.43 -7.52
N THR A 292 -2.35 -31.09 -6.41
CA THR A 292 -1.08 -31.81 -6.27
C THR A 292 -1.29 -33.28 -6.64
N ILE A 293 -0.51 -33.77 -7.60
CA ILE A 293 -0.65 -35.12 -8.17
C ILE A 293 0.66 -35.89 -7.95
N ASP A 294 0.57 -36.99 -7.22
CA ASP A 294 1.68 -37.90 -6.99
C ASP A 294 1.93 -38.78 -8.23
N PRO A 295 3.12 -38.68 -8.86
CA PRO A 295 3.46 -39.44 -10.05
C PRO A 295 3.42 -40.95 -9.80
N ASP A 296 3.90 -41.43 -8.66
CA ASP A 296 4.11 -42.86 -8.43
C ASP A 296 2.81 -43.62 -8.24
N THR A 297 1.82 -42.96 -7.65
CA THR A 297 0.54 -43.57 -7.33
C THR A 297 -0.56 -43.26 -8.34
N LEU A 298 -0.51 -42.09 -9.00
CA LEU A 298 -1.62 -41.61 -9.85
C LEU A 298 -1.29 -41.58 -11.35
N VAL A 299 -0.01 -41.64 -11.74
CA VAL A 299 0.41 -41.44 -13.13
C VAL A 299 1.23 -42.62 -13.67
N ASN A 300 2.27 -43.04 -12.96
CA ASN A 300 3.25 -44.04 -13.40
C ASN A 300 2.64 -45.46 -13.50
N GLN A 301 1.53 -45.71 -12.81
CA GLN A 301 0.80 -46.99 -12.86
C GLN A 301 -0.16 -47.10 -14.06
N LEU A 302 -0.35 -46.03 -14.82
CA LEU A 302 -1.23 -46.02 -15.98
C LEU A 302 -0.60 -46.80 -17.13
N ASP A 303 -1.43 -47.56 -17.86
CA ASP A 303 -0.98 -48.23 -19.08
C ASP A 303 -0.64 -47.21 -20.16
N LYS A 304 0.61 -47.27 -20.64
CA LYS A 304 1.18 -46.29 -21.59
C LYS A 304 0.53 -46.38 -22.96
N GLU A 305 0.06 -47.56 -23.37
CA GLU A 305 -0.65 -47.72 -24.65
C GLU A 305 -2.03 -47.08 -24.60
N THR A 306 -2.77 -47.29 -23.49
CA THR A 306 -4.12 -46.73 -23.30
C THR A 306 -4.14 -45.19 -23.27
N ILE A 307 -3.10 -44.53 -22.75
CA ILE A 307 -3.03 -43.05 -22.65
C ILE A 307 -2.26 -42.37 -23.80
N LYS A 308 -1.81 -43.15 -24.80
CA LYS A 308 -0.94 -42.65 -25.87
C LYS A 308 -1.59 -41.50 -26.68
N SER A 309 -2.86 -41.66 -27.07
CA SER A 309 -3.60 -40.65 -27.84
C SER A 309 -3.73 -39.33 -27.09
N PHE A 310 -4.00 -39.39 -25.77
CA PHE A 310 -4.09 -38.20 -24.93
C PHE A 310 -2.75 -37.43 -24.88
N ARG A 311 -1.63 -38.15 -24.76
CA ARG A 311 -0.30 -37.52 -24.77
C ARG A 311 0.05 -36.88 -26.11
N GLU A 312 -0.32 -37.53 -27.22
CA GLU A 312 -0.15 -36.99 -28.58
C GLU A 312 -1.00 -35.72 -28.80
N GLU A 313 -2.18 -35.66 -28.19
CA GLU A 313 -3.05 -34.47 -28.15
C GLU A 313 -2.65 -33.45 -27.07
N LYS A 314 -1.46 -33.57 -26.47
CA LYS A 314 -0.93 -32.70 -25.41
C LYS A 314 -1.77 -32.65 -24.12
N TYR A 315 -2.49 -33.71 -23.79
CA TYR A 315 -3.17 -33.87 -22.50
C TYR A 315 -2.33 -34.69 -21.51
N PHE A 316 -2.40 -34.28 -20.25
CA PHE A 316 -1.95 -34.99 -19.08
C PHE A 316 -3.09 -35.83 -18.49
N VAL A 317 -2.81 -37.07 -18.11
CA VAL A 317 -3.80 -38.00 -17.55
C VAL A 317 -3.32 -38.50 -16.19
N SER A 318 -4.19 -38.41 -15.19
CA SER A 318 -3.94 -38.90 -13.82
C SER A 318 -5.15 -39.64 -13.28
N ARG A 319 -4.94 -40.70 -12.48
CA ARG A 319 -6.02 -41.30 -11.69
C ARG A 319 -6.50 -40.32 -10.62
N ILE A 320 -7.81 -40.29 -10.37
CA ILE A 320 -8.39 -39.52 -9.26
C ILE A 320 -8.17 -40.30 -7.95
N PRO A 321 -7.56 -39.71 -6.91
CA PRO A 321 -7.33 -40.37 -5.64
C PRO A 321 -8.63 -40.91 -5.03
N GLY A 322 -8.56 -42.05 -4.33
CA GLY A 322 -9.73 -42.68 -3.72
C GLY A 322 -10.64 -43.46 -4.69
N THR A 323 -10.30 -43.52 -5.99
CA THR A 323 -11.03 -44.32 -6.98
C THR A 323 -10.24 -45.58 -7.36
N PHE A 324 -10.84 -46.77 -7.17
CA PHE A 324 -10.16 -48.05 -7.35
C PHE A 324 -11.09 -49.12 -7.94
N GLY A 325 -10.50 -50.21 -8.45
CA GLY A 325 -11.24 -51.41 -8.86
C GLY A 325 -12.11 -51.16 -10.09
N GLU A 326 -13.42 -51.33 -9.94
CA GLU A 326 -14.42 -51.07 -11.00
C GLU A 326 -14.82 -49.60 -11.09
N ASN A 327 -14.63 -48.82 -10.03
CA ASN A 327 -15.01 -47.41 -9.94
C ASN A 327 -13.84 -46.46 -10.17
N VAL A 328 -12.76 -46.91 -10.81
CA VAL A 328 -11.59 -46.07 -11.07
C VAL A 328 -11.93 -44.99 -12.10
N GLN A 329 -11.54 -43.75 -11.79
CA GLN A 329 -11.74 -42.58 -12.64
C GLN A 329 -10.42 -41.86 -12.90
N TYR A 330 -10.35 -41.22 -14.06
CA TYR A 330 -9.18 -40.47 -14.52
C TYR A 330 -9.55 -39.03 -14.79
N LEU A 331 -8.65 -38.12 -14.42
CA LEU A 331 -8.67 -36.70 -14.70
C LEU A 331 -7.76 -36.43 -15.90
N VAL A 332 -8.29 -35.72 -16.91
CA VAL A 332 -7.57 -35.34 -18.13
C VAL A 332 -7.44 -33.82 -18.16
N ILE A 333 -6.20 -33.33 -18.23
CA ILE A 333 -5.84 -31.91 -18.07
C ILE A 333 -5.00 -31.47 -19.27
N PRO A 334 -5.25 -30.30 -19.87
CA PRO A 334 -4.33 -29.72 -20.86
C PRO A 334 -2.90 -29.67 -20.33
N GLY A 335 -1.91 -30.07 -21.13
CA GLY A 335 -0.52 -30.20 -20.67
C GLY A 335 0.16 -28.88 -20.32
N ASP A 336 -0.33 -27.77 -20.87
CA ASP A 336 0.06 -26.38 -20.54
C ASP A 336 -0.41 -25.93 -19.14
N GLN A 337 -1.39 -26.64 -18.54
CA GLN A 337 -1.90 -26.38 -17.19
C GLN A 337 -1.25 -27.27 -16.12
N VAL A 338 -0.23 -28.06 -16.49
CA VAL A 338 0.45 -29.00 -15.59
C VAL A 338 1.94 -28.71 -15.52
N PHE A 339 2.42 -28.48 -14.30
CA PHE A 339 3.78 -28.10 -14.00
C PHE A 339 4.48 -29.17 -13.16
N HIS A 340 5.79 -29.30 -13.35
CA HIS A 340 6.63 -30.24 -12.60
C HIS A 340 7.28 -29.54 -11.41
N SER A 341 7.33 -30.20 -10.25
CA SER A 341 8.16 -29.72 -9.14
C SER A 341 9.65 -29.78 -9.51
N VAL A 342 10.47 -28.86 -8.96
CA VAL A 342 11.92 -28.79 -9.22
C VAL A 342 12.64 -30.10 -8.91
N ASP A 343 12.15 -30.84 -7.92
CA ASP A 343 12.66 -32.15 -7.51
C ASP A 343 11.94 -33.34 -8.18
N SER A 344 11.05 -33.07 -9.14
CA SER A 344 10.21 -34.05 -9.87
C SER A 344 9.38 -34.98 -8.99
N LYS A 345 9.16 -34.63 -7.72
CA LYS A 345 8.39 -35.44 -6.78
C LYS A 345 6.89 -35.35 -7.00
N TYR A 346 6.37 -34.24 -7.51
CA TYR A 346 4.93 -34.04 -7.72
C TYR A 346 4.65 -33.26 -8.99
N TYR A 347 3.48 -33.49 -9.57
CA TYR A 347 2.88 -32.62 -10.58
C TYR A 347 1.93 -31.62 -9.90
N THR A 348 1.91 -30.38 -10.38
CA THR A 348 0.94 -29.35 -9.99
C THR A 348 0.06 -29.05 -11.19
N ALA A 349 -1.24 -29.23 -11.06
CA ALA A 349 -2.19 -28.87 -12.11
C ALA A 349 -3.12 -27.75 -11.65
N PHE A 350 -3.51 -26.86 -12.55
CA PHE A 350 -4.43 -25.76 -12.28
C PHE A 350 -5.70 -25.91 -13.12
N LEU A 351 -6.87 -25.90 -12.46
CA LEU A 351 -8.17 -26.00 -13.12
C LEU A 351 -9.08 -24.89 -12.63
N GLU A 352 -9.85 -24.27 -13.51
CA GLU A 352 -10.83 -23.24 -13.10
C GLU A 352 -11.88 -23.84 -12.16
N LYS A 353 -12.07 -23.21 -11.00
CA LYS A 353 -12.93 -23.68 -9.90
C LYS A 353 -14.36 -24.00 -10.34
N ASP A 354 -14.91 -23.15 -11.19
CA ASP A 354 -16.30 -23.20 -11.65
C ASP A 354 -16.50 -23.95 -12.97
N LYS A 355 -15.44 -24.63 -13.47
CA LYS A 355 -15.55 -25.52 -14.63
C LYS A 355 -15.58 -26.98 -14.21
N LYS A 356 -16.26 -27.80 -15.02
CA LYS A 356 -16.32 -29.26 -14.85
C LYS A 356 -15.19 -29.90 -15.66
N PRO A 357 -14.14 -30.43 -15.01
CA PRO A 357 -12.97 -30.93 -15.74
C PRO A 357 -13.29 -32.17 -16.59
N LEU A 358 -12.41 -32.50 -17.52
CA LEU A 358 -12.54 -33.72 -18.32
C LEU A 358 -12.24 -34.94 -17.46
N MET A 359 -13.23 -35.83 -17.33
CA MET A 359 -13.13 -37.05 -16.54
C MET A 359 -13.54 -38.27 -17.35
N TYR A 360 -12.88 -39.40 -17.11
CA TYR A 360 -13.11 -40.68 -17.77
C TYR A 360 -13.19 -41.82 -16.75
N ASP A 361 -13.95 -42.87 -17.05
CA ASP A 361 -13.94 -44.11 -16.28
C ASP A 361 -12.81 -45.05 -16.70
N LYS A 362 -12.71 -46.22 -16.04
CA LYS A 362 -11.69 -47.27 -16.19
C LYS A 362 -11.20 -47.57 -17.61
N GLY A 363 -12.06 -47.43 -18.62
CA GLY A 363 -11.73 -47.75 -20.01
C GLY A 363 -11.12 -46.61 -20.83
N LEU A 364 -11.13 -45.36 -20.35
CA LEU A 364 -10.68 -44.17 -21.09
C LEU A 364 -11.28 -44.02 -22.51
N LYS A 365 -12.41 -44.68 -22.79
CA LYS A 365 -13.04 -44.74 -24.13
C LYS A 365 -13.91 -43.54 -24.44
N LEU A 366 -14.73 -43.14 -23.48
CA LEU A 366 -15.64 -41.99 -23.59
C LEU A 366 -15.58 -41.18 -22.30
N PRO A 367 -15.64 -39.85 -22.39
CA PRO A 367 -15.66 -39.03 -21.20
C PRO A 367 -17.00 -39.18 -20.47
N ILE A 368 -16.97 -39.09 -19.14
CA ILE A 368 -18.15 -39.06 -18.28
C ILE A 368 -19.06 -37.92 -18.77
N LYS A 369 -20.38 -38.08 -18.76
CA LYS A 369 -21.30 -37.03 -19.23
C LYS A 369 -21.19 -35.76 -18.39
N LEU A 370 -21.31 -34.58 -19.01
CA LEU A 370 -21.09 -33.29 -18.36
C LEU A 370 -21.99 -33.09 -17.13
N GLU A 371 -23.21 -33.63 -17.16
CA GLU A 371 -24.18 -33.55 -16.06
C GLU A 371 -23.72 -34.31 -14.82
N GLN A 372 -22.89 -35.35 -14.99
CA GLN A 372 -22.41 -36.23 -13.93
C GLN A 372 -21.03 -35.81 -13.39
N ARG A 373 -20.37 -34.84 -14.03
CA ARG A 373 -19.08 -34.33 -13.56
C ARG A 373 -19.27 -33.28 -12.46
N PRO A 374 -18.53 -33.36 -11.35
CA PRO A 374 -18.46 -32.30 -10.36
C PRO A 374 -17.72 -31.07 -10.92
N PHE A 375 -17.89 -29.92 -10.27
CA PHE A 375 -17.01 -28.77 -10.50
C PHE A 375 -15.59 -29.06 -9.98
N ALA A 376 -14.58 -28.35 -10.48
CA ALA A 376 -13.19 -28.56 -10.05
C ALA A 376 -13.01 -28.32 -8.54
N SER A 377 -13.70 -27.32 -7.97
CA SER A 377 -13.73 -27.09 -6.52
C SER A 377 -14.25 -28.29 -5.72
N GLU A 378 -15.40 -28.84 -6.12
CA GLU A 378 -16.00 -30.03 -5.51
C GLU A 378 -15.13 -31.28 -5.66
N LEU A 379 -14.51 -31.46 -6.84
CA LEU A 379 -13.57 -32.55 -7.10
C LEU A 379 -12.35 -32.45 -6.18
N TYR A 380 -11.82 -31.24 -6.01
CA TYR A 380 -10.69 -30.98 -5.13
C TYR A 380 -11.04 -31.33 -3.68
N GLU A 381 -12.14 -30.79 -3.16
CA GLU A 381 -12.57 -31.05 -1.78
C GLU A 381 -12.78 -32.54 -1.47
N LYS A 382 -13.31 -33.29 -2.44
CA LYS A 382 -13.65 -34.69 -2.25
C LYS A 382 -12.45 -35.64 -2.39
N HIS A 383 -11.50 -35.34 -3.28
CA HIS A 383 -10.45 -36.28 -3.67
C HIS A 383 -9.01 -35.78 -3.51
N TYR A 384 -8.78 -34.47 -3.45
CA TYR A 384 -7.43 -33.88 -3.43
C TYR A 384 -7.16 -32.99 -2.21
N ASN A 385 -8.19 -32.64 -1.45
CA ASN A 385 -8.09 -31.95 -0.16
C ASN A 385 -7.68 -32.97 0.93
N LEU A 386 -6.38 -33.22 1.02
CA LEU A 386 -5.80 -34.05 2.07
C LEU A 386 -6.00 -33.35 3.42
N SER A 387 -7.04 -33.74 4.17
CA SER A 387 -7.35 -33.18 5.49
C SER A 387 -6.19 -33.41 6.49
N GLU A 388 -6.07 -32.53 7.49
CA GLU A 388 -5.16 -32.61 8.65
C GLU A 388 -5.04 -34.00 9.34
N ARG A 389 -5.94 -34.96 9.05
CA ARG A 389 -5.86 -36.35 9.51
C ARG A 389 -4.67 -37.12 8.95
N GLU A 390 -4.19 -36.82 7.74
CA GLU A 390 -3.03 -37.51 7.15
C GLU A 390 -1.68 -36.95 7.64
N GLN A 391 -1.63 -35.64 7.95
CA GLN A 391 -0.48 -35.01 8.64
C GLN A 391 -0.25 -35.62 10.04
N LYS A 392 -1.33 -35.90 10.79
CA LYS A 392 -1.22 -36.53 12.13
C LYS A 392 -0.82 -38.02 12.10
N ALA A 393 -1.03 -38.73 10.99
CA ALA A 393 -0.61 -40.12 10.83
C ALA A 393 0.91 -40.23 10.55
N THR A 394 1.51 -39.22 9.93
CA THR A 394 2.96 -39.13 9.69
C THR A 394 3.72 -38.73 10.96
N ASP A 395 3.18 -37.83 11.79
CA ASP A 395 3.79 -37.44 13.08
C ASP A 395 3.89 -38.60 14.10
N ARG A 396 2.89 -39.50 14.11
CA ARG A 396 2.94 -40.72 14.96
C ARG A 396 3.95 -41.75 14.47
N SER A 397 4.32 -41.67 13.19
CA SER A 397 5.27 -42.59 12.55
C SER A 397 6.72 -42.10 12.72
N GLN A 398 6.95 -40.78 12.72
CA GLN A 398 8.27 -40.19 12.99
C GLN A 398 8.67 -40.23 14.48
N ASN A 399 7.72 -40.13 15.41
CA ASN A 399 8.00 -40.21 16.85
C ASN A 399 8.32 -41.63 17.37
N LYS A 400 8.13 -42.69 16.57
CA LYS A 400 8.60 -44.05 16.90
C LYS A 400 10.01 -44.37 16.40
N ALA A 401 10.55 -43.60 15.45
CA ALA A 401 11.92 -43.76 14.94
C ALA A 401 12.95 -42.89 15.70
N GLY A 402 12.51 -41.81 16.36
CA GLY A 402 13.39 -40.88 17.08
C GLY A 402 14.03 -41.42 18.38
N LYS A 403 13.52 -42.51 18.97
CA LYS A 403 14.10 -43.10 20.20
C LYS A 403 15.27 -44.06 19.96
N THR A 404 15.63 -44.35 18.70
CA THR A 404 16.69 -45.33 18.38
C THR A 404 17.99 -44.68 17.87
N VAL A 405 18.02 -43.36 17.62
CA VAL A 405 19.18 -42.66 17.01
C VAL A 405 19.91 -41.73 18.00
N GLU A 406 19.37 -41.51 19.21
CA GLU A 406 19.98 -40.61 20.22
C GLU A 406 21.33 -41.08 20.80
N ASN A 407 21.80 -42.30 20.48
CA ASN A 407 23.04 -42.86 21.06
C ASN A 407 24.29 -42.85 20.16
N THR A 408 24.24 -42.34 18.94
CA THR A 408 25.42 -42.39 18.04
C THR A 408 25.57 -41.11 17.23
N ALA A 409 26.27 -40.12 17.83
CA ALA A 409 27.26 -39.24 17.19
C ALA A 409 27.33 -37.86 17.89
N ARG A 410 28.01 -37.81 19.03
CA ARG A 410 28.53 -36.55 19.58
C ARG A 410 29.65 -36.00 18.67
N LYS A 411 29.38 -34.83 18.08
CA LYS A 411 30.26 -33.72 17.64
C LYS A 411 31.76 -33.97 17.38
N LYS A 412 32.23 -33.60 16.17
CA LYS A 412 33.46 -32.78 15.95
C LYS A 412 33.24 -31.76 14.81
N PRO A 413 33.70 -30.50 14.93
CA PRO A 413 33.54 -29.47 13.90
C PRO A 413 34.65 -29.53 12.85
N VAL A 414 34.32 -29.28 11.58
CA VAL A 414 35.24 -29.31 10.42
C VAL A 414 35.64 -27.88 10.02
N LYS A 415 36.94 -27.69 9.78
CA LYS A 415 37.64 -26.46 9.37
C LYS A 415 37.27 -26.00 7.95
N SER A 416 37.34 -24.68 7.72
CA SER A 416 37.19 -24.04 6.41
C SER A 416 38.37 -24.28 5.44
N PRO A 417 38.16 -24.31 4.10
CA PRO A 417 39.18 -24.69 3.12
C PRO A 417 40.06 -23.51 2.68
N LYS A 418 41.31 -23.81 2.29
CA LYS A 418 42.28 -22.84 1.73
C LYS A 418 42.16 -22.72 0.20
N PRO A 419 42.47 -21.54 -0.41
CA PRO A 419 42.37 -21.32 -1.85
C PRO A 419 43.58 -21.88 -2.64
N PRO A 420 43.41 -22.18 -3.94
CA PRO A 420 44.41 -22.89 -4.73
C PRO A 420 45.49 -21.96 -5.35
N LEU A 421 46.75 -22.37 -5.22
CA LEU A 421 47.90 -22.03 -6.07
C LEU A 421 48.02 -23.19 -7.09
N LYS A 422 48.42 -23.08 -8.37
CA LYS A 422 49.39 -22.23 -9.10
C LYS A 422 49.34 -22.60 -10.60
N ALA A 423 49.80 -21.72 -11.50
CA ALA A 423 50.72 -21.96 -12.64
C ALA A 423 50.71 -20.69 -13.52
N ARG A 424 51.81 -20.07 -13.96
CA ARG A 424 53.23 -20.44 -14.06
C ARG A 424 54.12 -19.40 -13.36
#